data_AF-A0A3D0HBF6-F1
#
_entry.id   AF-A0A3D0HBF6-F1
#
_cell.length_a   1.000
_cell.length_b   1.000
_cell.length_c   1.000
_cell.angle_alpha   90.00
_cell.angle_beta   90.00
_cell.angle_gamma   90.00
#
_symmetry.space_group_name_H-M   'P 1'
#
loop_
_entity.id
_entity.type
_entity.pdbx_description
1 polymer ?
#
loop_
_entity_poly.entity_id
_entity_poly.type
_entity_poly.pdbx_seq_one_letter_code
_entity_poly.pdbx_strand_id
1 'polypeptide(L)'
;MQEDFQKYVRSYVPGRMRIRHPGLVGLTAEDQKGIADYLQAIEGVRGVQINAVVGSLLLYWDPSRLSEADIDQYAAMFASMLPEPALAARRPAGRELAAAGKELRRAGIGIADKVACCVAPGIKRGKRARRVAHNRIMLGMLGSSLGCMCLKKGAHAAFGWGFALMLAYHLYQHRKVL
;
A
#
# COMPACT_ATOMS: atom_id res chain seq x y z
N MET A 1 -3.62 -33.02 -0.62
CA MET A 1 -3.98 -31.80 -1.39
C MET A 1 -4.11 -30.54 -0.50
N GLN A 2 -3.58 -30.52 0.72
CA GLN A 2 -3.61 -29.34 1.62
C GLN A 2 -2.27 -28.58 1.68
N GLU A 3 -1.16 -29.23 1.34
CA GLU A 3 0.20 -28.65 1.44
C GLU A 3 0.45 -27.50 0.46
N ASP A 4 -0.33 -27.39 -0.61
CA ASP A 4 -0.03 -26.44 -1.69
C ASP A 4 -0.57 -25.01 -1.43
N PHE A 5 -1.50 -24.84 -0.50
CA PHE A 5 -2.05 -23.52 -0.17
C PHE A 5 -1.13 -22.74 0.80
N GLN A 6 -0.53 -23.44 1.76
CA GLN A 6 0.31 -22.83 2.80
C GLN A 6 1.52 -22.09 2.20
N LYS A 7 2.03 -22.53 1.03
CA LYS A 7 3.11 -21.83 0.32
C LYS A 7 2.76 -20.39 -0.10
N TYR A 8 1.47 -20.08 -0.21
CA TYR A 8 0.96 -18.77 -0.58
C TYR A 8 0.69 -17.87 0.62
N VAL A 9 0.61 -18.42 1.83
CA VAL A 9 0.49 -17.64 3.06
C VAL A 9 1.77 -16.83 3.28
N ARG A 10 1.60 -15.56 3.67
CA ARG A 10 2.72 -14.63 3.94
C ARG A 10 2.73 -14.11 5.36
N SER A 11 1.59 -14.14 6.02
CA SER A 11 1.47 -13.86 7.45
C SER A 11 0.17 -14.45 7.93
N TYR A 12 0.23 -15.16 9.05
CA TYR A 12 -0.92 -15.75 9.71
C TYR A 12 -0.82 -15.36 11.18
N VAL A 13 -1.84 -14.68 11.68
CA VAL A 13 -2.02 -14.40 13.10
C VAL A 13 -3.49 -14.60 13.44
N PRO A 14 -3.86 -14.94 14.69
CA PRO A 14 -5.24 -15.05 15.09
C PRO A 14 -6.03 -13.79 14.70
N GLY A 15 -7.09 -13.97 13.92
CA GLY A 15 -7.94 -12.89 13.39
C GLY A 15 -7.44 -12.18 12.14
N ARG A 16 -6.27 -12.55 11.58
CA ARG A 16 -5.77 -11.96 10.32
C ARG A 16 -4.83 -12.89 9.53
N MET A 17 -5.15 -13.09 8.25
CA MET A 17 -4.34 -13.86 7.30
C MET A 17 -4.08 -13.06 6.04
N ARG A 18 -2.83 -13.08 5.57
CA ARG A 18 -2.44 -12.52 4.27
C ARG A 18 -1.91 -13.60 3.35
N ILE A 19 -2.47 -13.69 2.16
CA ILE A 19 -2.07 -14.62 1.12
C ILE A 19 -1.58 -13.89 -0.13
N ARG A 20 -0.68 -14.53 -0.88
CA ARG A 20 -0.25 -14.11 -2.21
C ARG A 20 -0.39 -15.26 -3.17
N HIS A 21 -1.38 -15.18 -4.06
CA HIS A 21 -1.70 -16.24 -5.01
C HIS A 21 -1.63 -15.71 -6.45
N PRO A 22 -0.98 -16.41 -7.39
CA PRO A 22 -0.94 -16.02 -8.80
C PRO A 22 -2.32 -15.80 -9.44
N GLY A 23 -3.31 -16.62 -9.09
CA GLY A 23 -4.70 -16.48 -9.56
C GLY A 23 -5.44 -15.22 -9.08
N LEU A 24 -4.86 -14.46 -8.14
CA LEU A 24 -5.40 -13.15 -7.75
C LEU A 24 -4.88 -12.01 -8.64
N VAL A 25 -3.89 -12.27 -9.50
CA VAL A 25 -3.29 -11.23 -10.36
C VAL A 25 -4.20 -10.96 -11.56
N GLY A 26 -4.52 -9.69 -11.79
CA GLY A 26 -5.26 -9.27 -12.98
C GLY A 26 -6.78 -9.49 -12.91
N LEU A 27 -7.33 -9.87 -11.76
CA LEU A 27 -8.77 -9.97 -11.53
C LEU A 27 -9.50 -8.67 -11.91
N THR A 28 -10.66 -8.80 -12.55
CA THR A 28 -11.50 -7.64 -12.86
C THR A 28 -12.09 -7.04 -11.58
N ALA A 29 -12.67 -5.84 -11.66
CA ALA A 29 -13.33 -5.23 -10.50
C ALA A 29 -14.56 -6.04 -10.06
N GLU A 30 -15.26 -6.66 -11.01
CA GLU A 30 -16.41 -7.55 -10.77
C GLU A 30 -15.97 -8.82 -10.06
N ASP A 31 -14.91 -9.49 -10.52
CA ASP A 31 -14.38 -10.69 -9.86
C ASP A 31 -13.89 -10.39 -8.44
N GLN A 32 -13.20 -9.26 -8.26
CA GLN A 32 -12.74 -8.81 -6.94
C GLN A 32 -13.92 -8.60 -6.00
N LYS A 33 -14.99 -7.97 -6.49
CA LYS A 33 -16.20 -7.76 -5.70
C LYS A 33 -16.88 -9.08 -5.36
N GLY A 34 -17.06 -9.98 -6.32
CA GLY A 34 -17.67 -11.30 -6.10
C GLY A 34 -16.93 -12.12 -5.04
N ILE A 35 -15.59 -12.13 -5.11
CA ILE A 35 -14.74 -12.80 -4.10
C ILE A 35 -14.89 -12.13 -2.73
N ALA A 36 -14.86 -10.79 -2.69
CA ALA A 36 -14.97 -10.05 -1.43
C ALA A 36 -16.34 -10.24 -0.77
N ASP A 37 -17.42 -10.26 -1.56
CA ASP A 37 -18.80 -10.46 -1.10
C ASP A 37 -18.98 -11.91 -0.58
N TYR A 38 -18.45 -12.90 -1.30
CA TYR A 38 -18.48 -14.31 -0.88
C TYR A 38 -17.79 -14.52 0.47
N LEU A 39 -16.56 -14.00 0.61
CA LEU A 39 -15.79 -14.15 1.84
C LEU A 39 -16.39 -13.35 3.00
N GLN A 40 -16.99 -12.18 2.74
CA GLN A 40 -17.68 -11.39 3.76
C GLN A 40 -19.00 -12.02 4.22
N ALA A 41 -19.61 -12.89 3.41
CA ALA A 41 -20.82 -13.61 3.80
C ALA A 41 -20.54 -14.71 4.86
N ILE A 42 -19.28 -15.11 5.05
CA ILE A 42 -18.91 -16.08 6.07
C ILE A 42 -19.06 -15.45 7.46
N GLU A 43 -19.90 -16.04 8.31
CA GLU A 43 -20.09 -15.55 9.66
C GLU A 43 -18.77 -15.57 10.45
N GLY A 44 -18.41 -14.43 11.04
CA GLY A 44 -17.15 -14.26 11.75
C GLY A 44 -16.04 -13.61 10.93
N VAL A 45 -16.19 -13.47 9.60
CA VAL A 45 -15.32 -12.61 8.80
C VAL A 45 -15.67 -11.15 9.04
N ARG A 46 -14.64 -10.34 9.31
CA ARG A 46 -14.77 -8.90 9.60
C ARG A 46 -14.37 -8.00 8.43
N GLY A 47 -13.61 -8.53 7.47
CA GLY A 47 -13.22 -7.75 6.31
C GLY A 47 -12.25 -8.47 5.38
N VAL A 48 -12.30 -8.08 4.12
CA VAL A 48 -11.50 -8.64 3.04
C VAL A 48 -10.91 -7.49 2.21
N GLN A 49 -9.62 -7.55 1.92
CA GLN A 49 -8.97 -6.61 1.01
C GLN A 49 -8.20 -7.37 -0.06
N ILE A 50 -8.44 -7.02 -1.32
CA ILE A 50 -7.82 -7.65 -2.49
C ILE A 50 -6.97 -6.62 -3.22
N ASN A 51 -5.77 -7.02 -3.64
CA ASN A 51 -4.91 -6.26 -4.51
C ASN A 51 -4.53 -7.10 -5.72
N ALA A 52 -5.29 -6.92 -6.81
CA ALA A 52 -5.10 -7.65 -8.05
C ALA A 52 -3.84 -7.25 -8.83
N VAL A 53 -3.17 -6.15 -8.48
CA VAL A 53 -1.92 -5.73 -9.15
C VAL A 53 -0.77 -6.65 -8.76
N VAL A 54 -0.71 -7.05 -7.48
CA VAL A 54 0.35 -7.91 -6.93
C VAL A 54 -0.15 -9.29 -6.51
N GLY A 55 -1.44 -9.57 -6.68
CA GLY A 55 -2.08 -10.84 -6.35
C GLY A 55 -2.09 -11.14 -4.85
N SER A 56 -2.44 -10.16 -4.01
CA SER A 56 -2.52 -10.36 -2.55
C SER A 56 -3.92 -10.17 -2.01
N LEU A 57 -4.32 -11.03 -1.07
CA LEU A 57 -5.56 -10.91 -0.30
C LEU A 57 -5.23 -10.84 1.19
N LEU A 58 -5.95 -9.99 1.92
CA LEU A 58 -5.89 -9.84 3.36
C LEU A 58 -7.29 -10.10 3.94
N LEU A 59 -7.38 -11.10 4.80
CA LEU A 59 -8.60 -11.53 5.49
C LEU A 59 -8.50 -11.13 6.97
N TYR A 60 -9.58 -10.60 7.51
CA TYR A 60 -9.78 -10.36 8.93
C TYR A 60 -10.97 -11.17 9.43
N TRP A 61 -10.82 -11.82 10.58
CA TRP A 61 -11.90 -12.56 11.22
C TRP A 61 -11.89 -12.36 12.73
N ASP A 62 -12.99 -12.77 13.37
CA ASP A 62 -13.10 -12.85 14.81
C ASP A 62 -12.59 -14.21 15.31
N PRO A 63 -11.44 -14.28 16.02
CA PRO A 63 -10.88 -15.54 16.50
C PRO A 63 -11.73 -16.22 17.58
N SER A 64 -12.72 -15.51 18.16
CA SER A 64 -13.69 -16.12 19.08
C SER A 64 -14.82 -16.86 18.37
N ARG A 65 -15.02 -16.61 17.07
CA ARG A 65 -16.09 -17.20 16.26
C ARG A 65 -15.57 -18.18 15.20
N LEU A 66 -14.39 -17.90 14.64
CA LEU A 66 -13.73 -18.76 13.65
C LEU A 66 -12.36 -19.17 14.15
N SER A 67 -12.15 -20.48 14.27
CA SER A 67 -10.85 -21.04 14.62
C SER A 67 -9.91 -21.03 13.41
N GLU A 68 -8.62 -21.20 13.65
CA GLU A 68 -7.62 -21.29 12.56
C GLU A 68 -7.87 -22.50 11.65
N ALA A 69 -8.40 -23.60 12.20
CA ALA A 69 -8.77 -24.78 11.43
C ALA A 69 -9.93 -24.50 10.46
N ASP A 70 -10.93 -23.73 10.90
CA ASP A 70 -12.04 -23.31 10.04
C ASP A 70 -11.52 -22.43 8.90
N ILE A 71 -10.65 -21.47 9.23
CA ILE A 71 -10.03 -20.59 8.24
C ILE A 71 -9.22 -21.38 7.22
N ASP A 72 -8.43 -22.36 7.64
CA ASP A 72 -7.66 -23.20 6.73
C ASP A 72 -8.57 -24.02 5.80
N GLN A 73 -9.71 -24.50 6.29
CA GLN A 73 -10.70 -25.20 5.48
C GLN A 73 -11.34 -24.28 4.44
N TYR A 74 -11.79 -23.08 4.85
CA TYR A 74 -12.32 -22.07 3.93
C TYR A 74 -11.27 -21.64 2.91
N ALA A 75 -10.01 -21.53 3.32
CA ALA A 75 -8.93 -21.10 2.45
C ALA A 75 -8.57 -22.16 1.41
N ALA A 76 -8.60 -23.44 1.76
CA ALA A 76 -8.44 -24.54 0.81
C ALA A 76 -9.59 -24.58 -0.21
N MET A 77 -10.83 -24.42 0.24
CA MET A 77 -11.99 -24.33 -0.65
C MET A 77 -11.87 -23.12 -1.60
N PHE A 78 -11.52 -21.95 -1.06
CA PHE A 78 -11.28 -20.75 -1.86
C PHE A 78 -10.18 -20.94 -2.90
N ALA A 79 -9.08 -21.61 -2.54
CA ALA A 79 -7.98 -21.90 -3.46
C ALA A 79 -8.43 -22.75 -4.66
N SER A 80 -9.38 -23.67 -4.46
CA SER A 80 -9.94 -24.50 -5.54
C SER A 80 -10.90 -23.73 -6.46
N MET A 81 -11.51 -22.65 -5.97
CA MET A 81 -12.40 -21.78 -6.75
C MET A 81 -11.64 -20.70 -7.52
N LEU A 82 -10.40 -20.39 -7.12
CA LEU A 82 -9.58 -19.45 -7.86
C LEU A 82 -9.31 -20.02 -9.25
N PRO A 83 -9.47 -19.21 -10.31
CA PRO A 83 -9.06 -19.66 -11.64
C PRO A 83 -7.59 -20.09 -11.56
N GLU A 84 -7.29 -21.29 -12.10
CA GLU A 84 -5.93 -21.65 -12.50
C GLU A 84 -5.35 -20.43 -13.23
N PRO A 85 -4.09 -20.05 -12.98
CA PRO A 85 -3.50 -18.89 -13.64
C PRO A 85 -3.45 -19.16 -15.15
N ALA A 86 -4.56 -18.92 -15.85
CA ALA A 86 -4.61 -18.65 -17.26
C ALA A 86 -3.74 -17.42 -17.40
N LEU A 87 -2.47 -17.65 -17.71
CA LEU A 87 -1.36 -16.71 -17.78
C LEU A 87 -1.89 -15.31 -18.11
N ALA A 88 -2.30 -14.54 -17.07
CA ALA A 88 -3.35 -13.55 -17.26
C ALA A 88 -2.84 -12.52 -18.25
N ALA A 89 -3.50 -12.50 -19.41
CA ALA A 89 -3.08 -11.83 -20.61
C ALA A 89 -2.55 -10.44 -20.25
N ARG A 90 -1.23 -10.28 -20.34
CA ARG A 90 -0.58 -8.98 -20.26
C ARG A 90 -1.21 -8.11 -21.34
N ARG A 91 -2.15 -7.25 -20.99
CA ARG A 91 -2.61 -6.18 -21.88
C ARG A 91 -1.38 -5.31 -22.23
N PRO A 92 -0.94 -5.25 -23.50
CA PRO A 92 0.31 -4.59 -23.86
C PRO A 92 0.23 -3.05 -23.84
N ALA A 93 -0.98 -2.47 -23.79
CA ALA A 93 -1.19 -1.02 -23.91
C ALA A 93 -0.62 -0.16 -22.76
N GLY A 94 -0.36 -0.75 -21.59
CA GLY A 94 0.17 -0.01 -20.43
C GLY A 94 1.70 0.05 -20.34
N ARG A 95 2.43 -0.62 -21.23
CA ARG A 95 3.88 -0.86 -21.05
C ARG A 95 4.71 0.40 -21.26
N GLU A 96 4.33 1.26 -22.20
CA GLU A 96 5.02 2.52 -22.49
C GLU A 96 4.73 3.60 -21.45
N LEU A 97 3.46 3.79 -21.06
CA LEU A 97 3.09 4.68 -19.95
C LEU A 97 3.69 4.21 -18.62
N ALA A 98 3.77 2.90 -18.38
CA ALA A 98 4.43 2.35 -17.21
C ALA A 98 5.96 2.49 -17.27
N ALA A 99 6.56 2.44 -18.46
CA ALA A 99 7.99 2.69 -18.65
C ALA A 99 8.31 4.17 -18.40
N ALA A 100 7.56 5.10 -19.03
CA ALA A 100 7.68 6.54 -18.80
C ALA A 100 7.45 6.90 -17.32
N GLY A 101 6.42 6.31 -16.69
CA GLY A 101 6.16 6.48 -15.25
C GLY A 101 7.26 5.90 -14.37
N LYS A 102 7.92 4.80 -14.77
CA LYS A 102 9.10 4.26 -14.05
C LYS A 102 10.30 5.18 -14.16
N GLU A 103 10.56 5.75 -15.32
CA GLU A 103 11.68 6.66 -15.54
C GLU A 103 11.48 7.98 -14.78
N LEU A 104 10.29 8.57 -14.85
CA LEU A 104 9.95 9.77 -14.06
C LEU A 104 10.09 9.51 -12.55
N ARG A 105 9.69 8.33 -12.09
CA ARG A 105 9.78 7.94 -10.68
C ARG A 105 11.21 7.62 -10.26
N ARG A 106 12.06 7.09 -11.14
CA ARG A 106 13.51 6.92 -10.92
C ARG A 106 14.20 8.27 -10.79
N ALA A 107 13.91 9.20 -11.70
CA ALA A 107 14.43 10.56 -11.64
C ALA A 107 14.01 11.25 -10.32
N GLY A 108 12.73 11.16 -9.95
CA GLY A 108 12.22 11.71 -8.69
C GLY A 108 12.85 11.07 -7.44
N ILE A 109 13.11 9.76 -7.45
CA ILE A 109 13.82 9.07 -6.35
C ILE A 109 15.26 9.58 -6.24
N GLY A 110 15.95 9.80 -7.36
CA GLY A 110 17.31 10.35 -7.37
C GLY A 110 17.40 11.73 -6.73
N ILE A 111 16.45 12.63 -7.05
CA ILE A 111 16.35 13.96 -6.43
C ILE A 111 16.04 13.83 -4.94
N ALA A 112 15.06 12.98 -4.58
CA ALA A 112 14.69 12.77 -3.18
C ALA A 112 15.82 12.17 -2.35
N ASP A 113 16.65 11.29 -2.92
CA ASP A 113 17.82 10.72 -2.23
C ASP A 113 18.94 11.75 -2.04
N LYS A 114 19.12 12.69 -2.97
CA LYS A 114 20.02 13.84 -2.79
C LYS A 114 19.54 14.74 -1.65
N VAL A 115 18.25 15.09 -1.63
CA VAL A 115 17.66 15.91 -0.56
C VAL A 115 17.73 15.17 0.79
N ALA A 116 17.45 13.87 0.82
CA ALA A 116 17.51 13.07 2.03
C ALA A 116 18.93 12.97 2.61
N CYS A 117 19.96 12.95 1.75
CA CYS A 117 21.36 12.98 2.19
C CYS A 117 21.70 14.27 2.96
N CYS A 118 21.10 15.41 2.57
CA CYS A 118 21.35 16.69 3.21
C CYS A 118 20.52 16.88 4.49
N VAL A 119 19.25 16.45 4.48
CA VAL A 119 18.30 16.69 5.60
C VAL A 119 18.37 15.60 6.68
N ALA A 120 18.80 14.40 6.31
CA ALA A 120 18.94 13.27 7.22
C ALA A 120 20.33 12.63 7.17
N PRO A 121 21.40 13.38 7.53
CA PRO A 121 22.73 12.81 7.62
C PRO A 121 22.73 11.69 8.68
N GLY A 122 23.31 10.53 8.33
CA GLY A 122 23.42 9.36 9.22
C GLY A 122 22.42 8.22 8.98
N ILE A 123 21.42 8.38 8.09
CA ILE A 123 20.50 7.29 7.74
C ILE A 123 20.92 6.65 6.41
N LYS A 124 21.05 5.31 6.37
CA LYS A 124 21.35 4.56 5.14
C LYS A 124 20.33 4.92 4.03
N ARG A 125 20.83 5.22 2.83
CA ARG A 125 20.04 5.61 1.66
C ARG A 125 18.94 4.58 1.38
N GLY A 126 17.73 5.07 1.09
CA GLY A 126 16.58 4.23 0.79
C GLY A 126 15.25 4.78 1.32
N LYS A 127 14.21 3.94 1.30
CA LYS A 127 12.83 4.33 1.65
C LYS A 127 12.72 4.97 3.05
N ARG A 128 13.51 4.49 4.02
CA ARG A 128 13.52 5.02 5.39
C ARG A 128 14.10 6.43 5.45
N ALA A 129 15.26 6.67 4.81
CA ALA A 129 15.89 7.99 4.75
C ALA A 129 14.97 9.03 4.10
N ARG A 130 14.30 8.67 2.99
CA ARG A 130 13.36 9.57 2.30
C ARG A 130 12.14 9.93 3.16
N ARG A 131 11.56 8.97 3.88
CA ARG A 131 10.44 9.26 4.81
C ARG A 131 10.88 10.19 5.94
N VAL A 132 12.05 9.94 6.54
CA VAL A 132 12.56 10.80 7.61
C VAL A 132 12.89 12.20 7.10
N ALA A 133 13.48 12.32 5.91
CA ALA A 133 13.75 13.61 5.29
C ALA A 133 12.45 14.39 5.00
N HIS A 134 11.45 13.73 4.43
CA HIS A 134 10.14 14.34 4.16
C HIS A 134 9.47 14.84 5.45
N ASN A 135 9.47 14.03 6.52
CA ASN A 135 8.92 14.43 7.82
C ASN A 135 9.70 15.59 8.46
N ARG A 136 11.03 15.61 8.33
CA ARG A 136 11.88 16.71 8.85
C ARG A 136 11.67 18.01 8.09
N ILE A 137 11.53 17.95 6.76
CA ILE A 137 11.20 19.12 5.93
C ILE A 137 9.83 19.67 6.32
N MET A 138 8.83 18.80 6.45
CA MET A 138 7.48 19.21 6.85
C MET A 138 7.48 19.88 8.23
N LEU A 139 8.17 19.29 9.21
CA LEU A 139 8.31 19.88 10.55
C LEU A 139 9.06 21.21 10.52
N GLY A 140 10.13 21.31 9.71
CA GLY A 140 10.88 22.55 9.52
C GLY A 140 10.04 23.66 8.89
N MET A 141 9.24 23.36 7.87
CA MET A 141 8.32 24.33 7.25
C MET A 141 7.25 24.81 8.23
N LEU A 142 6.71 23.92 9.05
CA LEU A 142 5.74 24.29 10.10
C LEU A 142 6.38 25.20 11.15
N GLY A 143 7.57 24.84 11.66
CA GLY A 143 8.32 25.64 12.62
C GLY A 143 8.70 27.03 12.08
N SER A 144 9.16 27.09 10.82
CA SER A 144 9.47 28.36 10.14
C SER A 144 8.22 29.22 9.90
N SER A 145 7.08 28.61 9.54
CA SER A 145 5.82 29.34 9.37
C SER A 145 5.36 29.97 10.69
N LEU A 146 5.42 29.22 11.80
CA LEU A 146 5.11 29.71 13.14
C LEU A 146 6.08 30.81 13.60
N GLY A 147 7.39 30.63 13.38
CA GLY A 147 8.41 31.61 13.78
C GLY A 147 8.39 32.91 12.95
N CYS A 148 8.08 32.83 11.65
CA CYS A 148 7.98 34.01 10.79
C CYS A 148 6.71 34.84 11.02
N MET A 149 5.75 34.33 11.79
CA MET A 149 4.51 35.04 12.14
C MET A 149 4.78 36.36 12.88
N CYS A 150 5.90 36.45 13.62
CA CYS A 150 6.28 37.64 14.38
C CYS A 150 7.25 38.59 13.65
N LEU A 151 7.80 38.22 12.48
CA LEU A 151 8.92 38.95 11.86
C LEU A 151 8.55 39.65 10.54
N LYS A 152 7.84 38.99 9.59
CA LYS A 152 7.43 39.58 8.30
C LYS A 152 6.17 38.89 7.72
N LYS A 153 5.11 39.67 7.45
CA LYS A 153 3.82 39.19 6.91
C LYS A 153 3.94 38.36 5.62
N GLY A 154 4.84 38.74 4.70
CA GLY A 154 5.05 38.03 3.42
C GLY A 154 5.81 36.71 3.54
N ALA A 155 6.71 36.57 4.51
CA ALA A 155 7.48 35.34 4.71
C ALA A 155 6.60 34.22 5.28
N HIS A 156 5.73 34.55 6.23
CA HIS A 156 4.73 33.61 6.77
C HIS A 156 3.83 33.04 5.66
N ALA A 157 3.35 33.88 4.74
CA ALA A 157 2.53 33.45 3.62
C ALA A 157 3.28 32.47 2.69
N ALA A 158 4.55 32.77 2.36
CA ALA A 158 5.35 31.91 1.50
C ALA A 158 5.64 30.53 2.14
N PHE A 159 6.04 30.51 3.42
CA PHE A 159 6.27 29.25 4.14
C PHE A 159 4.98 28.48 4.41
N GLY A 160 3.88 29.18 4.67
CA GLY A 160 2.55 28.60 4.86
C GLY A 160 2.03 27.91 3.59
N TRP A 161 2.16 28.55 2.42
CA TRP A 161 1.81 27.92 1.14
C TRP A 161 2.70 26.72 0.81
N GLY A 162 4.01 26.81 1.07
CA GLY A 162 4.92 25.68 0.90
C GLY A 162 4.55 24.48 1.78
N PHE A 163 4.19 24.74 3.04
CA PHE A 163 3.70 23.72 3.98
C PHE A 163 2.38 23.10 3.50
N ALA A 164 1.42 23.91 3.07
CA ALA A 164 0.12 23.45 2.59
C ALA A 164 0.25 22.52 1.36
N LEU A 165 1.13 22.86 0.41
CA LEU A 165 1.40 22.01 -0.75
C LEU A 165 2.07 20.69 -0.36
N MET A 166 3.04 20.71 0.56
CA MET A 166 3.67 19.49 1.10
C MET A 166 2.65 18.61 1.84
N LEU A 167 1.75 19.21 2.63
CA LEU A 167 0.69 18.51 3.35
C LEU A 167 -0.32 17.88 2.38
N ALA A 168 -0.76 18.63 1.36
CA ALA A 168 -1.64 18.10 0.31
C ALA A 168 -0.99 16.93 -0.44
N TYR A 169 0.30 17.03 -0.75
CA TYR A 169 1.07 15.93 -1.35
C TYR A 169 1.17 14.71 -0.43
N HIS A 170 1.42 14.92 0.86
CA HIS A 170 1.45 13.86 1.86
C HIS A 170 0.12 13.12 1.96
N LEU A 171 -0.98 13.86 2.06
CA LEU A 171 -2.34 13.32 2.07
C LEU A 171 -2.66 12.57 0.77
N TYR A 172 -2.30 13.14 -0.39
CA TYR A 172 -2.50 12.49 -1.69
C TYR A 172 -1.72 11.16 -1.81
N GLN A 173 -0.48 11.10 -1.32
CA GLN A 173 0.30 9.87 -1.30
C GLN A 173 -0.29 8.81 -0.37
N HIS A 174 -0.87 9.24 0.75
CA HIS A 174 -1.40 8.36 1.79
C HIS A 174 -2.93 8.15 1.73
N ARG A 175 -3.62 8.72 0.74
CA ARG A 175 -5.09 8.66 0.58
C ARG A 175 -5.71 7.26 0.47
N LYS A 176 -4.90 6.24 0.22
CA LYS A 176 -5.33 4.83 0.08
C LYS A 176 -5.16 4.03 1.38
N VAL A 177 -4.62 4.64 2.43
CA VAL A 177 -4.32 4.00 3.73
C VAL A 177 -5.17 4.61 4.85
N LEU A 178 -5.90 5.69 4.56
CA LEU A 178 -6.98 6.26 5.37
C LEU A 178 -8.31 5.67 4.89
#